data_AF-A0A811VJA5-F1
#
_entry.id   AF-A0A811VJA5-F1
#
_cell.length_a   1.000
_cell.length_b   1.000
_cell.length_c   1.000
_cell.angle_alpha   90.00
_cell.angle_beta   90.00
_cell.angle_gamma   90.00
#
_symmetry.space_group_name_H-M   'P 1'
#
loop_
_entity.id
_entity.type
_entity.pdbx_description
1 polymer ?
#
loop_
_entity_poly.entity_id
_entity_poly.type
_entity_poly.pdbx_seq_one_letter_code
_entity_poly.pdbx_strand_id
1 'polypeptide(L)'
;MLKKLYAVKQTGQRLVRLRQLCGARFQAQAEQQRNSSFSNATQQQLKELIDENAPERTDAEWSNAKEYDALPAQLDMDFFLASCLAMLRQKYGDIFLLKGAFGRVDTVFTYNADDFEVVYRNEGIWPIRAAMMSFDYYRKVKRVDFFKGQSGLVTEHGSAWGDMRNKVNPVMMKSASIRQDLPEIDKITMKFVDR
;
A
#
# COMPACT_ATOMS: atom_id res chain seq x y z
N MET A 1 9.39 6.40 29.21
CA MET A 1 10.13 7.36 28.34
C MET A 1 10.98 6.54 27.39
N LEU A 2 10.62 6.50 26.10
CA LEU A 2 11.49 6.25 24.93
C LEU A 2 10.58 6.03 23.71
N LYS A 3 10.16 7.15 23.08
CA LYS A 3 9.52 7.13 21.76
C LYS A 3 10.62 6.93 20.73
N LYS A 4 10.60 5.84 19.97
CA LYS A 4 11.42 5.67 18.76
C LYS A 4 10.48 5.75 17.56
N LEU A 5 10.32 6.94 17.03
CA LEU A 5 9.61 7.21 15.78
C LEU A 5 10.58 6.89 14.63
N TYR A 6 10.19 5.97 13.76
CA TYR A 6 10.94 5.63 12.56
C TYR A 6 10.32 6.38 11.37
N ALA A 7 11.00 7.39 10.86
CA ALA A 7 10.66 8.06 9.60
C ALA A 7 11.76 7.75 8.56
N VAL A 8 11.38 7.48 7.30
CA VAL A 8 12.27 7.06 6.21
C VAL A 8 12.63 8.26 5.35
N LYS A 9 13.89 8.71 5.38
CA LYS A 9 14.37 9.87 4.62
C LYS A 9 14.41 9.61 3.11
N GLN A 10 13.90 10.55 2.31
CA GLN A 10 14.17 10.59 0.86
C GLN A 10 15.57 11.12 0.58
N THR A 11 16.25 10.42 -0.33
CA THR A 11 17.57 10.74 -0.86
C THR A 11 17.54 12.03 -1.67
N GLY A 12 17.97 13.14 -1.08
CA GLY A 12 18.18 14.40 -1.77
C GLY A 12 19.54 14.47 -2.46
N GLN A 13 19.50 14.74 -3.77
CA GLN A 13 20.55 15.33 -4.61
C GLN A 13 21.84 14.53 -4.88
N ARG A 14 21.75 13.61 -5.83
CA ARG A 14 22.81 13.41 -6.83
C ARG A 14 22.22 13.43 -8.25
N LEU A 15 21.61 14.56 -8.61
CA LEU A 15 21.00 14.79 -9.93
C LEU A 15 21.58 15.98 -10.70
N VAL A 16 22.73 16.52 -10.33
CA VAL A 16 23.44 17.49 -11.19
C VAL A 16 24.93 17.13 -11.25
N ARG A 17 25.37 16.82 -12.48
CA ARG A 17 26.70 16.33 -12.91
C ARG A 17 27.04 14.89 -12.57
N LEU A 18 26.56 13.97 -13.41
CA LEU A 18 27.35 12.85 -13.95
C LEU A 18 26.61 12.32 -15.18
N ARG A 19 26.55 13.16 -16.23
CA ARG A 19 26.01 12.79 -17.54
C ARG A 19 26.98 11.95 -18.38
N GLN A 20 28.10 11.53 -17.80
CA GLN A 20 29.10 10.70 -18.45
C GLN A 20 29.69 9.78 -17.37
N LEU A 21 29.86 8.50 -17.70
CA LEU A 21 30.60 7.48 -16.95
C LEU A 21 29.82 6.67 -15.88
N CYS A 22 28.71 6.04 -16.25
CA CYS A 22 28.55 4.59 -16.00
C CYS A 22 27.32 4.06 -16.76
N GLY A 23 27.50 2.89 -17.37
CA GLY A 23 26.72 2.40 -18.50
C GLY A 23 25.23 2.18 -18.24
N ALA A 24 24.48 2.28 -19.34
CA ALA A 24 23.05 2.01 -19.54
C ALA A 24 22.47 0.71 -18.92
N ARG A 25 23.30 -0.14 -18.30
CA ARG A 25 22.88 -1.34 -17.56
C ARG A 25 22.16 -1.03 -16.25
N PHE A 26 22.53 0.05 -15.55
CA PHE A 26 21.90 0.43 -14.28
C PHE A 26 20.51 1.07 -14.46
N GLN A 27 20.31 1.82 -15.56
CA GLN A 27 19.02 2.42 -15.89
C GLN A 27 18.00 1.36 -16.34
N ALA A 28 18.43 0.39 -17.16
CA ALA A 28 17.57 -0.71 -17.58
C ALA A 28 17.10 -1.57 -16.39
N GLN A 29 17.92 -1.76 -15.36
CA GLN A 29 17.57 -2.55 -14.17
C GLN A 29 16.62 -1.83 -13.22
N ALA A 30 16.78 -0.52 -13.01
CA ALA A 30 15.87 0.29 -12.20
C ALA A 30 14.51 0.55 -12.89
N GLU A 31 14.50 0.66 -14.23
CA GLU A 31 13.26 0.71 -15.01
C GLU A 31 12.59 -0.66 -15.14
N GLN A 32 13.35 -1.76 -15.26
CA GLN A 32 12.81 -3.12 -15.19
C GLN A 32 12.29 -3.48 -13.79
N GLN A 33 12.90 -2.97 -12.71
CA GLN A 33 12.40 -3.16 -11.34
C GLN A 33 11.17 -2.28 -11.02
N ARG A 34 11.00 -1.14 -11.69
CA ARG A 34 9.75 -0.35 -11.68
C ARG A 34 8.60 -1.01 -12.44
N ASN A 35 8.86 -2.03 -13.28
CA ASN A 35 7.82 -2.89 -13.85
C ASN A 35 7.33 -3.93 -12.82
N SER A 36 6.97 -3.49 -11.62
CA SER A 36 6.56 -4.35 -10.52
C SER A 36 5.04 -4.36 -10.34
N SER A 37 4.43 -5.55 -10.46
CA SER A 37 3.11 -6.03 -9.97
C SER A 37 1.82 -5.25 -10.27
N PHE A 38 1.89 -3.96 -10.48
CA PHE A 38 0.77 -3.07 -10.66
C PHE A 38 0.36 -3.04 -12.13
N SER A 39 -0.95 -3.01 -12.40
CA SER A 39 -1.41 -2.71 -13.75
C SER A 39 -0.80 -1.38 -14.21
N ASN A 40 -0.57 -1.19 -15.50
CA ASN A 40 -0.01 0.06 -16.04
C ASN A 40 -0.80 1.29 -15.56
N ALA A 41 -2.12 1.14 -15.37
CA ALA A 41 -3.00 2.17 -14.81
C ALA A 41 -2.62 2.54 -13.36
N THR A 42 -2.30 1.56 -12.52
CA THR A 42 -1.89 1.79 -11.13
C THR A 42 -0.50 2.41 -11.02
N GLN A 43 0.41 2.12 -11.95
CA GLN A 43 1.73 2.77 -12.00
C GLN A 43 1.65 4.24 -12.40
N GLN A 44 0.77 4.58 -13.34
CA GLN A 44 0.52 5.96 -13.74
C GLN A 44 -0.11 6.76 -12.60
N GLN A 45 -1.06 6.17 -11.89
CA GLN A 45 -1.66 6.75 -10.68
C GLN A 45 -0.64 6.95 -9.55
N LEU A 46 0.31 6.02 -9.34
CA LEU A 46 1.39 6.18 -8.37
C LEU A 46 2.27 7.40 -8.68
N LYS A 47 2.56 7.65 -9.96
CA LYS A 47 3.34 8.83 -10.38
C LYS A 47 2.58 10.14 -10.15
N GLU A 48 1.27 10.14 -10.34
CA GLU A 48 0.42 11.32 -10.12
C GLU A 48 0.27 11.69 -8.63
N LEU A 49 0.45 10.73 -7.72
CA LEU A 49 0.33 10.94 -6.27
C LEU A 49 1.63 11.34 -5.59
N ILE A 50 2.78 11.15 -6.24
CA ILE A 50 4.08 11.57 -5.70
C ILE A 50 4.27 13.04 -6.06
N ASP A 51 4.17 13.91 -5.05
CA ASP A 51 4.53 15.32 -5.21
C ASP A 51 6.05 15.47 -5.24
N GLU A 52 6.61 15.49 -6.46
CA GLU A 52 8.05 15.72 -6.68
C GLU A 52 8.51 17.12 -6.24
N ASN A 53 7.58 18.05 -5.99
CA ASN A 53 7.85 19.42 -5.55
C ASN A 53 7.56 19.65 -4.07
N ALA A 54 7.27 18.59 -3.31
CA ALA A 54 7.03 18.70 -1.87
C ALA A 54 8.23 19.37 -1.16
N PRO A 55 7.99 20.31 -0.24
CA PRO A 55 9.08 20.99 0.46
C PRO A 55 9.91 19.98 1.27
N GLU A 56 11.22 20.14 1.27
CA GLU A 56 12.10 19.27 2.06
C GLU A 56 11.72 19.33 3.54
N ARG A 57 11.43 18.17 4.11
CA ARG A 57 11.10 18.03 5.53
C ARG A 57 12.35 18.37 6.35
N THR A 58 12.23 19.32 7.28
CA THR A 58 13.36 19.90 8.04
C THR A 58 13.27 19.64 9.55
N ASP A 59 12.35 18.78 9.97
CA ASP A 59 12.19 18.38 11.37
C ASP A 59 13.41 17.60 11.89
N ALA A 60 13.65 17.74 13.20
CA ALA A 60 14.76 17.07 13.87
C ALA A 60 14.67 15.54 13.77
N GLU A 61 13.45 14.99 13.71
CA GLU A 61 13.21 13.55 13.53
C GLU A 61 13.66 13.09 12.14
N TRP A 62 13.27 13.82 11.10
CA TRP A 62 13.68 13.54 9.72
C TRP A 62 15.18 13.74 9.46
N SER A 63 15.79 14.72 10.14
CA SER A 63 17.23 14.98 10.01
C SER A 63 18.07 13.81 10.55
N ASN A 64 17.58 13.17 11.61
CA ASN A 64 18.22 12.01 12.25
C ASN A 64 17.75 10.65 11.70
N ALA A 65 16.87 10.65 10.70
CA ALA A 65 16.35 9.44 10.10
C ALA A 65 17.47 8.63 9.44
N LYS A 66 17.44 7.30 9.66
CA LYS A 66 18.35 6.37 8.99
C LYS A 66 17.93 6.15 7.55
N GLU A 67 18.88 5.71 6.73
CA GLU A 67 18.63 5.32 5.35
C GLU A 67 17.71 4.09 5.29
N TYR A 68 16.96 3.97 4.18
CA TYR A 68 16.04 2.86 3.95
C TYR A 68 16.71 1.49 4.05
N ASP A 69 17.93 1.36 3.52
CA ASP A 69 18.71 0.12 3.55
C ASP A 69 19.19 -0.28 4.96
N ALA A 70 19.10 0.64 5.92
CA ALA A 70 19.42 0.35 7.32
C ALA A 70 18.26 -0.35 8.05
N LEU A 71 17.09 -0.49 7.42
CA LEU A 71 16.01 -1.32 7.96
C LEU A 71 16.45 -2.78 8.00
N PRO A 72 16.11 -3.53 9.05
CA PRO A 72 16.39 -4.96 9.09
C PRO A 72 15.61 -5.63 7.97
N ALA A 73 16.34 -6.06 6.93
CA ALA A 73 15.79 -6.56 5.68
C ALA A 73 16.44 -7.86 5.27
N GLN A 74 15.64 -8.86 4.93
CA GLN A 74 16.13 -10.08 4.29
C GLN A 74 15.24 -10.45 3.11
N LEU A 75 15.85 -11.01 2.05
CA LEU A 75 15.17 -11.71 0.98
C LEU A 75 14.77 -13.07 1.55
N ASP A 76 13.70 -13.06 2.34
CA ASP A 76 13.35 -14.20 3.16
C ASP A 76 12.49 -15.16 2.34
N MET A 77 13.11 -16.10 1.62
CA MET A 77 12.39 -17.23 1.03
C MET A 77 11.66 -18.02 2.12
N ASP A 78 12.14 -17.97 3.37
CA ASP A 78 11.43 -18.54 4.50
C ASP A 78 10.14 -17.78 4.77
N PHE A 79 9.95 -16.49 4.45
CA PHE A 79 8.63 -15.84 4.56
C PHE A 79 7.60 -16.42 3.58
N PHE A 80 8.03 -16.79 2.37
CA PHE A 80 7.14 -17.46 1.43
C PHE A 80 6.67 -18.82 1.97
N LEU A 81 7.48 -19.46 2.81
CA LEU A 81 7.20 -20.74 3.47
C LEU A 81 6.60 -20.60 4.88
N ALA A 82 6.89 -19.51 5.57
CA ALA A 82 6.55 -19.24 6.95
C ALA A 82 5.32 -18.35 6.96
N SER A 83 4.17 -19.00 7.10
CA SER A 83 2.87 -18.38 7.31
C SER A 83 2.74 -17.56 8.61
N CYS A 84 3.84 -17.25 9.31
CA CYS A 84 3.79 -16.68 10.66
C CYS A 84 4.55 -15.36 10.76
N LEU A 85 3.81 -14.25 10.58
CA LEU A 85 4.28 -12.89 10.84
C LEU A 85 4.85 -12.70 12.25
N ALA A 86 4.41 -13.52 13.22
CA ALA A 86 4.90 -13.47 14.60
C ALA A 86 6.39 -13.91 14.71
N MET A 87 6.83 -14.90 13.93
CA MET A 87 8.24 -15.32 13.95
C MET A 87 9.15 -14.25 13.36
N LEU A 88 8.70 -13.57 12.29
CA LEU A 88 9.44 -12.45 11.72
C LEU A 88 9.56 -11.29 12.70
N ARG A 89 8.50 -10.97 13.43
CA ARG A 89 8.56 -9.96 14.50
C ARG A 89 9.56 -10.33 15.58
N GLN A 90 9.59 -11.59 16.01
CA GLN A 90 10.56 -12.04 17.01
C GLN A 90 12.01 -11.90 16.50
N LYS A 91 12.25 -12.16 15.21
CA LYS A 91 13.58 -12.14 14.59
C LYS A 91 14.09 -10.73 14.30
N TYR A 92 13.24 -9.85 13.77
CA TYR A 92 13.65 -8.53 13.27
C TYR A 92 13.17 -7.36 14.13
N GLY A 93 12.27 -7.61 15.09
CA GLY A 93 11.70 -6.60 15.97
C GLY A 93 10.40 -6.01 15.46
N ASP A 94 10.04 -4.85 16.01
CA ASP A 94 8.74 -4.19 15.75
C ASP A 94 8.65 -3.49 14.40
N ILE A 95 9.78 -3.22 13.73
CA ILE A 95 9.82 -2.69 12.36
C ILE A 95 10.82 -3.48 11.52
N PHE A 96 10.38 -3.98 10.37
CA PHE A 96 11.24 -4.70 9.44
C PHE A 96 10.80 -4.57 7.99
N LEU A 97 11.76 -4.80 7.09
CA LEU A 97 11.55 -4.75 5.66
C LEU A 97 11.57 -6.16 5.08
N LEU A 98 10.50 -6.53 4.39
CA LEU A 98 10.49 -7.70 3.55
C LEU A 98 10.79 -7.30 2.11
N LYS A 99 11.94 -7.74 1.59
CA LYS A 99 12.30 -7.50 0.18
C LYS A 99 11.39 -8.33 -0.72
N GLY A 100 10.85 -7.69 -1.75
CA GLY A 100 9.97 -8.28 -2.72
C GLY A 100 10.67 -9.36 -3.53
N ALA A 101 9.95 -10.47 -3.77
CA ALA A 101 10.36 -11.54 -4.66
C ALA A 101 9.22 -11.88 -5.64
N PHE A 102 9.55 -12.46 -6.80
CA PHE A 102 8.59 -12.86 -7.83
C PHE A 102 7.68 -11.71 -8.33
N GLY A 103 8.29 -10.54 -8.55
CA GLY A 103 7.59 -9.36 -9.06
C GLY A 103 6.81 -8.58 -8.00
N ARG A 104 6.72 -9.05 -6.75
CA ARG A 104 6.15 -8.29 -5.63
C ARG A 104 7.05 -7.12 -5.23
N VAL A 105 6.43 -6.08 -4.69
CA VAL A 105 7.12 -4.91 -4.16
C VAL A 105 7.62 -5.16 -2.74
N ASP A 106 8.70 -4.47 -2.41
CA ASP A 106 9.22 -4.38 -1.04
C ASP A 106 8.13 -3.90 -0.08
N THR A 107 7.96 -4.57 1.05
CA THR A 107 6.89 -4.29 2.03
C THR A 107 7.50 -4.06 3.40
N VAL A 108 7.24 -2.89 3.98
CA VAL A 108 7.61 -2.57 5.36
C VAL A 108 6.49 -3.01 6.30
N PHE A 109 6.85 -3.72 7.36
CA PHE A 109 5.95 -4.09 8.45
C PHE A 109 6.32 -3.28 9.69
N THR A 110 5.31 -2.72 10.35
CA THR A 110 5.44 -2.08 11.65
C THR A 110 4.37 -2.59 12.62
N TYR A 111 4.78 -2.81 13.87
CA TYR A 111 3.90 -3.14 14.99
C TYR A 111 3.76 -1.98 15.98
N ASN A 112 4.38 -0.83 15.69
CA ASN A 112 4.26 0.37 16.50
C ASN A 112 2.98 1.14 16.12
N ALA A 113 2.17 1.48 17.13
CA ALA A 113 0.93 2.21 16.92
C ALA A 113 1.16 3.64 16.41
N ASP A 114 2.22 4.30 16.88
CA ASP A 114 2.54 5.69 16.54
C ASP A 114 2.87 5.84 15.04
N ASP A 115 3.44 4.81 14.41
CA ASP A 115 3.78 4.83 12.99
C ASP A 115 2.51 4.90 12.12
N PHE A 116 1.41 4.25 12.55
CA PHE A 116 0.15 4.30 11.80
C PHE A 116 -0.45 5.70 11.78
N GLU A 117 -0.35 6.46 12.87
CA GLU A 117 -0.81 7.85 12.89
C GLU A 117 -0.07 8.67 11.83
N VAL A 118 1.25 8.50 11.73
CA VAL A 118 2.07 9.20 10.72
C VAL A 118 1.67 8.75 9.32
N VAL A 119 1.52 7.46 9.06
CA VAL A 119 1.13 6.93 7.74
C VAL A 119 -0.24 7.48 7.31
N TYR A 120 -1.25 7.37 8.17
CA TYR A 120 -2.62 7.79 7.81
C TYR A 120 -2.78 9.32 7.76
N ARG A 121 -1.95 10.09 8.48
CA ARG A 121 -1.96 11.56 8.33
C ARG A 121 -1.32 12.04 7.05
N ASN A 122 -0.39 11.27 6.49
CA ASN A 122 0.29 11.58 5.24
C ASN A 122 -0.28 10.79 4.05
N GLU A 123 -1.45 10.15 4.21
CA GLU A 123 -2.09 9.46 3.10
C GLU A 123 -2.72 10.45 2.13
N GLY A 124 -2.64 10.14 0.83
CA GLY A 124 -3.28 10.93 -0.21
C GLY A 124 -4.81 10.75 -0.23
N ILE A 125 -5.49 11.63 -0.98
CA ILE A 125 -6.96 11.61 -1.15
C ILE A 125 -7.47 10.23 -1.62
N TRP A 126 -6.68 9.53 -2.43
CA TRP A 126 -6.99 8.19 -2.92
C TRP A 126 -5.92 7.20 -2.45
N PRO A 127 -6.15 6.46 -1.35
CA PRO A 127 -5.17 5.49 -0.86
C PRO A 127 -5.07 4.31 -1.82
N ILE A 128 -3.82 3.92 -2.14
CA ILE A 128 -3.52 2.73 -2.94
C ILE A 128 -3.24 1.56 -1.98
N ARG A 129 -3.91 0.44 -2.21
CA ARG A 129 -3.72 -0.79 -1.42
C ARG A 129 -3.34 -1.93 -2.34
N ALA A 130 -2.09 -2.40 -2.23
CA ALA A 130 -1.59 -3.53 -2.99
C ALA A 130 -2.17 -4.85 -2.47
N ALA A 131 -3.42 -5.13 -2.84
CA ALA A 131 -4.11 -6.36 -2.45
C ALA A 131 -4.88 -6.94 -3.65
N MET A 132 -4.96 -8.27 -3.69
CA MET A 132 -5.85 -8.98 -4.63
C MET A 132 -5.60 -8.68 -6.12
N MET A 133 -4.34 -8.53 -6.54
CA MET A 133 -3.96 -8.21 -7.93
C MET A 133 -4.50 -9.20 -8.97
N SER A 134 -4.66 -10.48 -8.60
CA SER A 134 -5.27 -11.49 -9.47
C SER A 134 -6.74 -11.20 -9.78
N PHE A 135 -7.50 -10.67 -8.81
CA PHE A 135 -8.89 -10.26 -9.03
C PHE A 135 -8.98 -9.05 -9.94
N ASP A 136 -8.09 -8.07 -9.76
CA ASP A 136 -8.02 -6.88 -10.63
C ASP A 136 -7.77 -7.27 -12.09
N TYR A 137 -6.76 -8.11 -12.31
CA TYR A 137 -6.45 -8.63 -13.64
C TYR A 137 -7.62 -9.43 -14.24
N TYR A 138 -8.25 -10.31 -13.46
CA TYR A 138 -9.37 -11.11 -13.96
C TYR A 138 -10.54 -10.22 -14.40
N ARG A 139 -10.93 -9.23 -13.60
CA ARG A 139 -12.10 -8.37 -13.89
C ARG A 139 -11.84 -7.38 -15.01
N LYS A 140 -10.64 -6.80 -15.07
CA LYS A 140 -10.29 -5.81 -16.09
C LYS A 140 -9.84 -6.40 -17.43
N VAL A 141 -9.20 -7.56 -17.42
CA VAL A 141 -8.59 -8.16 -18.63
C VAL A 141 -9.33 -9.40 -19.10
N LYS A 142 -9.63 -10.34 -18.20
CA LYS A 142 -10.23 -11.64 -18.60
C LYS A 142 -11.75 -11.60 -18.74
N ARG A 143 -12.44 -10.78 -17.96
CA ARG A 143 -13.91 -10.65 -17.93
C ARG A 143 -14.39 -9.21 -18.12
N VAL A 144 -13.72 -8.49 -19.01
CA VAL A 144 -14.07 -7.11 -19.33
C VAL A 144 -15.49 -6.97 -19.89
N ASP A 145 -15.98 -8.00 -20.58
CA ASP A 145 -17.34 -8.12 -21.12
C ASP A 145 -18.41 -7.99 -20.03
N PHE A 146 -18.17 -8.61 -18.87
CA PHE A 146 -19.10 -8.60 -17.75
C PHE A 146 -18.88 -7.40 -16.83
N PHE A 147 -17.63 -7.13 -16.45
CA PHE A 147 -17.29 -6.10 -15.46
C PHE A 147 -17.13 -4.70 -16.07
N LYS A 148 -17.18 -4.58 -17.39
CA LYS A 148 -17.07 -3.30 -18.13
C LYS A 148 -15.83 -2.49 -17.75
N GLY A 149 -14.73 -3.20 -17.47
CA GLY A 149 -13.45 -2.58 -17.07
C GLY A 149 -13.40 -2.06 -15.63
N GLN A 150 -14.41 -2.29 -14.81
CA GLN A 150 -14.42 -1.91 -13.39
C GLN A 150 -14.01 -3.10 -12.52
N SER A 151 -13.01 -2.95 -11.66
CA SER A 151 -12.63 -4.03 -10.76
C SER A 151 -13.44 -4.05 -9.46
N GLY A 152 -14.08 -2.92 -9.11
CA GLY A 152 -14.93 -2.78 -7.93
C GLY A 152 -14.19 -2.28 -6.70
N LEU A 153 -14.92 -2.02 -5.61
CA LEU A 153 -14.49 -1.14 -4.51
C LEU A 153 -13.20 -1.58 -3.79
N VAL A 154 -12.92 -2.89 -3.77
CA VAL A 154 -11.77 -3.47 -3.06
C VAL A 154 -10.47 -3.33 -3.83
N THR A 155 -10.55 -3.40 -5.16
CA THR A 155 -9.41 -3.54 -6.08
C THR A 155 -9.20 -2.31 -6.97
N GLU A 156 -10.21 -1.44 -7.08
CA GLU A 156 -10.07 -0.19 -7.83
C GLU A 156 -9.19 0.81 -7.05
N HIS A 157 -8.49 1.67 -7.77
CA HIS A 157 -7.58 2.67 -7.21
C HIS A 157 -7.78 4.05 -7.87
N GLY A 158 -7.28 5.11 -7.23
CA GLY A 158 -7.35 6.48 -7.74
C GLY A 158 -8.75 7.07 -7.80
N SER A 159 -8.99 7.96 -8.76
CA SER A 159 -10.27 8.66 -8.93
C SER A 159 -11.45 7.70 -9.14
N ALA A 160 -11.27 6.62 -9.92
CA ALA A 160 -12.31 5.61 -10.14
C ALA A 160 -12.76 4.93 -8.83
N TRP A 161 -11.82 4.70 -7.91
CA TRP A 161 -12.15 4.22 -6.57
C TRP A 161 -12.92 5.28 -5.77
N GLY A 162 -12.48 6.53 -5.82
CA GLY A 162 -13.15 7.66 -5.17
C GLY A 162 -14.60 7.82 -5.62
N ASP A 163 -14.85 7.76 -6.92
CA ASP A 163 -16.20 7.84 -7.51
C ASP A 163 -17.11 6.70 -7.05
N MET A 164 -16.58 5.48 -7.02
CA MET A 164 -17.33 4.33 -6.52
C MET A 164 -17.62 4.48 -5.01
N ARG A 165 -16.63 4.91 -4.24
CA ARG A 165 -16.76 5.11 -2.78
C ARG A 165 -17.77 6.19 -2.46
N ASN A 166 -17.79 7.29 -3.22
CA ASN A 166 -18.75 8.37 -3.08
C ASN A 166 -20.19 7.91 -3.34
N LYS A 167 -20.40 6.99 -4.28
CA LYS A 167 -21.73 6.42 -4.56
C LYS A 167 -22.17 5.40 -3.51
N VAL A 168 -21.25 4.57 -3.02
CA VAL A 168 -21.58 3.46 -2.10
C VAL A 168 -21.69 3.92 -0.65
N ASN A 169 -20.84 4.85 -0.18
CA ASN A 169 -20.81 5.28 1.21
C ASN A 169 -22.17 5.79 1.74
N PRO A 170 -22.94 6.61 0.99
CA PRO A 170 -24.23 7.07 1.47
C PRO A 170 -25.24 5.96 1.74
N VAL A 171 -25.14 4.85 1.03
CA VAL A 171 -26.07 3.71 1.16
C VAL A 171 -25.61 2.78 2.29
N MET A 172 -24.32 2.46 2.34
CA MET A 172 -23.81 1.40 3.23
C MET A 172 -23.30 1.91 4.59
N MET A 173 -22.80 3.15 4.66
CA MET A 173 -22.07 3.65 5.84
C MET A 173 -22.88 4.66 6.66
N LYS A 174 -23.95 5.23 6.10
CA LYS A 174 -24.79 6.18 6.85
C LYS A 174 -25.61 5.42 7.89
N SER A 175 -25.55 5.89 9.13
CA SER A 175 -26.31 5.31 10.25
C SER A 175 -27.82 5.26 10.00
N ALA A 176 -28.37 6.22 9.26
CA ALA A 176 -29.77 6.23 8.86
C ALA A 176 -30.14 5.05 7.97
N SER A 177 -29.29 4.72 6.99
CA SER A 177 -29.49 3.57 6.10
C SER A 177 -29.34 2.26 6.87
N ILE A 178 -28.28 2.14 7.67
CA ILE A 178 -28.03 0.93 8.49
C ILE A 178 -29.21 0.62 9.42
N ARG A 179 -29.84 1.64 10.02
CA ARG A 179 -31.00 1.45 10.91
C ARG A 179 -32.21 0.82 10.21
N GLN A 180 -32.37 1.04 8.91
CA GLN A 180 -33.48 0.46 8.14
C GLN A 180 -33.28 -1.05 7.91
N ASP A 181 -32.02 -1.51 7.87
CA ASP A 181 -31.69 -2.92 7.64
C ASP A 181 -31.74 -3.76 8.93
N LEU A 182 -31.68 -3.13 10.11
CA LEU A 182 -31.63 -3.82 11.41
C LEU A 182 -32.77 -4.83 11.64
N PRO A 183 -34.05 -4.54 11.32
CA PRO A 183 -35.13 -5.49 11.55
C PRO A 183 -34.99 -6.79 10.75
N GLU A 184 -34.49 -6.72 9.51
CA GLU A 184 -34.28 -7.92 8.69
C GLU A 184 -33.07 -8.73 9.17
N ILE A 185 -32.01 -8.05 9.63
CA ILE A 185 -30.86 -8.71 10.26
C ILE A 185 -31.29 -9.43 11.54
N ASP A 186 -32.11 -8.79 12.37
CA ASP A 186 -32.64 -9.37 13.62
C ASP A 186 -33.49 -10.62 13.33
N LYS A 187 -34.39 -10.54 12.35
CA LYS A 187 -35.19 -11.69 11.90
C LYS A 187 -34.34 -12.87 11.45
N ILE A 188 -33.25 -12.64 10.72
CA ILE A 188 -32.32 -13.70 10.33
C ILE A 188 -31.60 -14.27 11.56
N THR A 189 -31.22 -13.41 12.51
CA THR A 189 -30.54 -13.80 13.74
C THR A 189 -31.43 -14.65 14.64
N MET A 190 -32.71 -14.27 14.83
CA MET A 190 -33.68 -15.06 15.59
C MET A 190 -33.91 -16.43 14.95
N LYS A 191 -34.05 -16.49 13.62
CA LYS A 191 -34.12 -17.77 12.89
C LYS A 191 -32.89 -18.66 13.08
N PHE A 192 -31.71 -18.07 13.29
CA PHE A 192 -30.49 -18.80 13.56
C PHE A 192 -30.45 -19.34 14.98
N VAL A 193 -30.94 -18.57 15.97
CA VAL A 193 -31.01 -18.98 17.39
C VAL A 193 -32.08 -20.05 17.61
N ASP A 194 -33.21 -19.99 16.91
CA ASP A 194 -34.32 -20.94 17.03
C ASP A 194 -34.01 -22.34 16.43
N ARG A 195 -32.84 -22.54 15.82
CA ARG A 195 -32.39 -23.81 15.23
C ARG A 195 -31.34 -24.51 16.09
#